data_AF-A0A554JKH7-F1
#
_entry.id   AF-A0A554JKH7-F1
#
_cell.length_a   1.000
_cell.length_b   1.000
_cell.length_c   1.000
_cell.angle_alpha   90.00
_cell.angle_beta   90.00
_cell.angle_gamma   90.00
#
_symmetry.space_group_name_H-M   'P 1'
#
loop_
_entity.id
_entity.type
_entity.pdbx_description
1 polymer ?
#
loop_
_entity_poly.entity_id
_entity_poly.type
_entity_poly.pdbx_seq_one_letter_code
_entity_poly.pdbx_strand_id
1 'polypeptide(L)'
;MYRDLENLKIEWSNNHRDKQFFRFFNKFRLGDNHYDEIKILYDDTELGIPAERQFYALAGIPHKKKWSSFYVERDRGREQNLFARIAPKESYIFIHDDALYGARMLPQKLPAHLKVVRAQKDLTDNIFDYCTVIERAEEIHVVDSVFMFLVDCLPYQNPTQKLFIHRYARSNPPWRLPILKKNWIILE
;
A
#
# COMPACT_ATOMS: atom_id res chain seq x y z
N MET A 1 15.74 2.76 -0.81
CA MET A 1 14.73 2.34 0.19
C MET A 1 15.43 2.23 1.55
N TYR A 2 14.74 2.36 2.70
CA TYR A 2 15.40 2.21 4.03
C TYR A 2 16.23 0.92 4.17
N ARG A 3 15.85 -0.14 3.45
CA ARG A 3 16.60 -1.40 3.31
C ARG A 3 18.03 -1.23 2.77
N ASP A 4 18.27 -0.19 1.98
CA ASP A 4 19.56 0.03 1.30
C ASP A 4 20.49 0.93 2.15
N LEU A 5 20.05 1.33 3.35
CA LEU A 5 20.87 2.09 4.29
C LEU A 5 21.68 1.13 5.16
N GLU A 6 22.99 1.07 4.94
CA GLU A 6 23.91 0.22 5.72
C GLU A 6 24.01 0.65 7.19
N ASN A 7 23.69 1.91 7.49
CA ASN A 7 23.71 2.50 8.82
C ASN A 7 22.34 2.54 9.51
N LEU A 8 21.33 1.82 9.00
CA LEU A 8 20.02 1.72 9.62
C LEU A 8 19.90 0.46 10.49
N LYS A 9 19.52 0.64 11.76
CA LYS A 9 19.13 -0.45 12.66
C LYS A 9 17.66 -0.34 13.04
N ILE A 10 16.92 -1.44 12.87
CA ILE A 10 15.51 -1.53 13.26
C ILE A 10 15.41 -2.36 14.53
N GLU A 11 14.89 -1.76 15.59
CA GLU A 11 14.64 -2.41 16.88
C GLU A 11 13.12 -2.54 17.09
N TRP A 12 12.66 -3.74 17.45
CA TRP A 12 11.25 -4.01 17.74
C TRP A 12 11.06 -4.29 19.23
N SER A 13 10.06 -3.64 19.85
CA SER A 13 9.66 -3.96 21.22
C SER A 13 8.15 -3.89 21.40
N ASN A 14 7.62 -4.92 22.05
CA ASN A 14 6.20 -5.00 22.44
C ASN A 14 5.96 -4.47 23.87
N ASN A 15 7.02 -4.16 24.63
CA ASN A 15 6.93 -3.75 26.02
C ASN A 15 7.00 -2.21 26.14
N HIS A 16 5.99 -1.61 26.77
CA HIS A 16 5.95 -0.17 26.96
C HIS A 16 7.16 0.37 27.72
N ARG A 17 7.65 -0.36 28.73
CA ARG A 17 8.79 0.04 29.56
C ARG A 17 10.08 0.08 28.73
N ASP A 18 10.27 -0.89 27.84
CA ASP A 18 11.43 -0.95 26.94
C ASP A 18 11.39 0.19 25.92
N LYS A 19 10.20 0.57 25.42
CA LYS A 19 10.03 1.76 24.56
C LYS A 19 10.43 3.04 25.30
N GLN A 20 10.02 3.20 26.57
CA GLN A 20 10.40 4.36 27.39
C GLN A 20 11.88 4.36 27.73
N PHE A 21 12.44 3.19 28.07
CA PHE A 21 13.86 3.03 28.32
C PHE A 21 14.69 3.36 27.07
N PHE A 22 14.27 2.88 25.90
CA PHE A 22 14.91 3.20 24.63
C PHE A 22 14.87 4.71 24.33
N ARG A 23 13.76 5.38 24.65
CA ARG A 23 13.59 6.81 24.41
C ARG A 23 14.47 7.66 25.33
N PHE A 24 14.56 7.32 26.61
CA PHE A 24 15.15 8.20 27.64
C PHE A 24 16.53 7.75 28.15
N PHE A 25 16.83 6.45 28.12
CA PHE A 25 17.96 5.86 28.83
C PHE A 25 18.81 4.91 27.96
N ASN A 26 18.60 4.91 26.64
CA ASN A 26 19.36 4.03 25.76
C ASN A 26 20.85 4.38 25.76
N LYS A 27 21.70 3.38 26.05
CA LYS A 27 23.16 3.50 25.97
C LYS A 27 23.65 3.91 24.57
N PHE A 28 22.94 3.54 23.51
CA PHE A 28 23.20 3.97 22.14
C PHE A 28 22.73 5.41 21.87
N ARG A 29 22.27 6.15 22.88
CA ARG A 29 22.04 7.60 22.77
C ARG A 29 23.14 8.40 23.50
N LEU A 30 23.82 7.78 24.45
CA LEU A 30 24.70 8.45 25.42
C LEU A 30 26.10 7.81 25.54
N GLY A 31 26.43 6.81 24.73
CA GLY A 31 27.72 6.10 24.76
C GLY A 31 28.43 6.10 23.40
N ASP A 32 29.64 5.53 23.35
CA ASP A 32 30.54 5.62 22.18
C ASP A 32 29.97 5.00 20.89
N ASN A 33 29.05 4.04 21.02
CA ASN A 33 28.31 3.42 19.91
C ASN A 33 26.93 4.08 19.72
N HIS A 34 26.85 5.41 19.68
CA HIS A 34 25.55 6.10 19.62
C HIS A 34 24.92 6.11 18.21
N TYR A 35 23.60 6.21 18.16
CA TYR A 35 22.85 6.55 16.96
C TYR A 35 22.82 8.08 16.80
N ASP A 36 23.12 8.56 15.60
CA ASP A 36 22.99 9.98 15.24
C ASP A 36 21.53 10.46 15.33
N GLU A 37 20.58 9.58 14.98
CA GLU A 37 19.15 9.87 15.00
C GLU A 37 18.34 8.66 15.48
N ILE A 38 17.32 8.91 16.31
CA ILE A 38 16.38 7.90 16.78
C ILE A 38 14.97 8.32 16.40
N LYS A 39 14.29 7.47 15.62
CA LYS A 39 12.90 7.64 15.19
C LYS A 39 12.03 6.51 15.73
N ILE A 40 10.81 6.84 16.14
CA ILE A 40 9.88 5.88 16.77
C ILE A 40 8.56 5.91 16.02
N LEU A 41 8.10 4.74 15.60
CA LEU A 41 6.73 4.47 15.14
C LEU A 41 5.97 3.76 16.27
N TYR A 42 4.76 4.21 16.55
CA TYR A 42 3.90 3.61 17.55
C TYR A 42 2.78 2.80 16.89
N ASP A 43 2.53 1.62 17.45
CA ASP A 43 1.20 1.01 17.39
C ASP A 43 0.30 1.88 18.28
N ASP A 44 -0.32 2.87 17.65
CA ASP A 44 -1.02 3.94 18.35
C ASP A 44 -2.53 3.77 18.22
N THR A 45 -3.03 2.71 18.85
CA THR A 45 -4.47 2.46 19.01
C THR A 45 -5.14 3.52 19.88
N GLU A 46 -4.39 4.24 20.72
CA GLU A 46 -4.92 5.19 21.72
C GLU A 46 -5.13 6.60 21.16
N LEU A 47 -4.16 7.15 20.41
CA LEU A 47 -4.31 8.47 19.76
C LEU A 47 -5.01 8.37 18.39
N GLY A 48 -5.19 7.16 17.87
CA GLY A 48 -5.87 6.92 16.59
C GLY A 48 -5.11 7.48 15.39
N ILE A 49 -3.79 7.73 15.51
CA ILE A 49 -2.97 8.27 14.43
C ILE A 49 -2.52 7.12 13.52
N PRO A 50 -2.94 7.09 12.23
CA PRO A 50 -2.51 6.03 11.33
C PRO A 50 -1.00 5.98 11.17
N ALA A 51 -0.43 4.77 11.14
CA ALA A 51 1.00 4.53 10.95
C ALA A 51 1.57 5.26 9.73
N GLU A 52 0.76 5.36 8.67
CA GLU A 52 1.10 6.12 7.47
C GLU A 52 1.44 7.58 7.79
N ARG A 53 0.66 8.29 8.62
CA ARG A 53 0.97 9.68 9.00
C ARG A 53 2.24 9.78 9.83
N GLN A 54 2.42 8.85 10.76
CA GLN A 54 3.61 8.82 11.62
C GLN A 54 4.87 8.69 10.76
N PHE A 55 4.85 7.83 9.73
CA PHE A 55 5.97 7.63 8.82
C PHE A 55 6.38 8.91 8.07
N TYR A 56 5.40 9.67 7.56
CA TYR A 56 5.66 10.96 6.91
C TYR A 56 6.18 12.01 7.91
N ALA A 57 5.60 12.07 9.11
CA ALA A 57 6.03 12.99 10.16
C ALA A 57 7.48 12.74 10.59
N LEU A 58 7.88 11.47 10.73
CA LEU A 58 9.26 11.08 11.05
C LEU A 58 10.29 11.50 9.99
N ALA A 59 9.86 11.62 8.73
CA ALA A 59 10.70 12.13 7.65
C ALA A 59 10.71 13.67 7.57
N GLY A 60 9.91 14.37 8.39
CA GLY A 60 9.70 15.82 8.25
C GLY A 60 8.94 16.19 6.97
N ILE A 61 8.21 15.25 6.36
CA ILE A 61 7.53 15.42 5.09
C ILE A 61 6.02 15.55 5.33
N PRO A 62 5.34 16.58 4.80
CA PRO A 62 3.88 16.67 4.89
C PRO A 62 3.20 15.47 4.22
N HIS A 63 2.22 14.84 4.89
CA HIS A 63 1.51 13.66 4.39
C HIS A 63 0.91 13.84 2.97
N LYS A 64 0.44 15.05 2.63
CA LYS A 64 -0.07 15.39 1.29
C LYS A 64 0.92 15.13 0.14
N LYS A 65 2.22 15.02 0.45
CA LYS A 65 3.28 14.69 -0.51
C LYS A 65 3.12 13.27 -1.06
N LYS A 66 2.44 12.36 -0.34
CA LYS A 66 2.02 11.05 -0.84
C LYS A 66 1.42 11.12 -2.24
N TRP A 67 0.52 12.08 -2.44
CA TRP A 67 -0.17 12.24 -3.72
C TRP A 67 0.43 13.36 -4.57
N SER A 68 0.81 14.49 -3.96
CA SER A 68 1.29 15.66 -4.71
C SER A 68 2.72 15.53 -5.24
N SER A 69 3.46 14.51 -4.82
CA SER A 69 4.82 14.23 -5.30
C SER A 69 4.99 12.78 -5.75
N PHE A 70 3.89 12.04 -5.91
CA PHE A 70 3.95 10.72 -6.50
C PHE A 70 4.35 10.81 -7.97
N TYR A 71 5.42 10.12 -8.32
CA TYR A 71 5.92 10.05 -9.69
C TYR A 71 6.47 8.66 -9.96
N VAL A 72 6.18 8.16 -11.15
CA VAL A 72 6.71 6.91 -11.68
C VAL A 72 7.09 7.19 -13.13
N GLU A 73 8.33 6.92 -13.48
CA GLU A 73 8.74 6.87 -14.88
C GLU A 73 8.20 5.57 -15.49
N ARG A 74 7.20 5.71 -16.36
CA ARG A 74 6.42 4.60 -16.88
C ARG A 74 7.05 4.03 -18.14
N ASP A 75 7.33 2.73 -18.13
CA ASP A 75 7.71 1.99 -19.33
C ASP A 75 6.44 1.53 -20.07
N ARG A 76 6.03 2.34 -21.06
CA ARG A 76 4.84 2.06 -21.87
C ARG A 76 4.96 0.77 -22.68
N GLY A 77 6.17 0.37 -23.07
CA GLY A 77 6.38 -0.87 -23.80
C GLY A 77 6.06 -2.08 -22.93
N ARG A 78 6.62 -2.12 -21.73
CA ARG A 78 6.34 -3.18 -20.73
C ARG A 78 4.87 -3.24 -20.34
N GLU A 79 4.26 -2.08 -20.08
CA GLU A 79 2.84 -2.01 -19.74
C GLU A 79 1.94 -2.56 -20.84
N GLN A 80 2.17 -2.18 -22.11
CA GLN A 80 1.36 -2.67 -23.23
C GLN A 80 1.59 -4.15 -23.48
N ASN A 81 2.83 -4.65 -23.32
CA ASN A 81 3.13 -6.08 -23.42
C ASN A 81 2.38 -6.90 -22.36
N LEU A 82 2.37 -6.43 -21.10
CA LEU A 82 1.60 -7.08 -20.05
C LEU A 82 0.10 -7.03 -20.35
N PHE A 83 -0.41 -5.85 -20.72
CA PHE A 83 -1.82 -5.64 -21.05
C PHE A 83 -2.27 -6.59 -22.18
N ALA A 84 -1.54 -6.64 -23.30
CA ALA A 84 -1.89 -7.49 -24.44
C ALA A 84 -1.91 -8.98 -24.09
N ARG A 85 -1.12 -9.40 -23.10
CA ARG A 85 -1.04 -10.81 -22.66
C ARG A 85 -2.16 -11.21 -21.72
N ILE A 86 -2.63 -10.30 -20.86
CA ILE A 86 -3.52 -10.66 -19.74
C ILE A 86 -4.92 -10.04 -19.81
N ALA A 87 -5.06 -8.91 -20.51
CA ALA A 87 -6.34 -8.21 -20.58
C ALA A 87 -7.24 -8.83 -21.67
N PRO A 88 -8.51 -9.10 -21.36
CA PRO A 88 -9.49 -9.53 -22.35
C PRO A 88 -9.84 -8.38 -23.31
N LYS A 89 -10.54 -8.70 -24.41
CA LYS A 89 -11.05 -7.68 -25.34
C LYS A 89 -12.30 -7.00 -24.81
N GLU A 90 -13.05 -7.69 -23.97
CA GLU A 90 -14.27 -7.23 -23.30
C GLU A 90 -13.96 -6.41 -22.05
N SER A 91 -14.98 -5.73 -21.50
CA SER A 91 -14.89 -5.10 -20.18
C SER A 91 -14.47 -6.09 -19.10
N TYR A 92 -13.60 -5.63 -18.20
CA TYR A 92 -13.06 -6.45 -17.12
C TYR A 92 -12.90 -5.67 -15.83
N ILE A 93 -12.82 -6.41 -14.74
CA ILE A 93 -12.39 -5.93 -13.44
C ILE A 93 -10.94 -6.31 -13.18
N PHE A 94 -10.21 -5.40 -12.53
CA PHE A 94 -8.90 -5.70 -11.99
C PHE A 94 -9.02 -6.13 -10.53
N ILE A 95 -8.41 -7.27 -10.18
CA ILE A 95 -8.43 -7.79 -8.82
C ILE A 95 -7.01 -7.93 -8.27
N HIS A 96 -6.79 -7.44 -7.06
CA HIS A 96 -5.64 -7.86 -6.24
C HIS A 96 -6.10 -8.22 -4.83
N ASP A 97 -6.09 -9.52 -4.56
CA ASP A 97 -6.33 -10.08 -3.24
C ASP A 97 -5.14 -10.92 -2.80
N ASP A 98 -5.12 -11.29 -1.53
CA ASP A 98 -3.99 -11.98 -0.92
C ASP A 98 -4.42 -13.38 -0.50
N ALA A 99 -4.77 -14.19 -1.51
CA ALA A 99 -5.29 -15.53 -1.31
C ALA A 99 -4.30 -16.46 -0.58
N LEU A 100 -2.99 -16.23 -0.74
CA LEU A 100 -1.94 -17.00 -0.07
C LEU A 100 -1.98 -16.82 1.45
N TYR A 101 -2.30 -15.61 1.93
CA TYR A 101 -2.42 -15.31 3.36
C TYR A 101 -3.88 -15.27 3.85
N GLY A 102 -4.79 -15.95 3.14
CA GLY A 102 -6.18 -16.14 3.55
C GLY A 102 -7.14 -14.99 3.23
N ALA A 103 -6.67 -13.95 2.54
CA ALA A 103 -7.45 -12.76 2.23
C ALA A 103 -8.08 -12.81 0.83
N ARG A 104 -8.68 -13.95 0.47
CA ARG A 104 -9.36 -14.13 -0.82
C ARG A 104 -10.72 -13.44 -0.82
N MET A 105 -11.02 -12.68 -1.88
CA MET A 105 -12.33 -12.04 -2.02
C MET A 105 -13.42 -13.06 -2.32
N LEU A 106 -14.55 -12.91 -1.64
CA LEU A 106 -15.78 -13.66 -1.89
C LEU A 106 -16.32 -13.40 -3.32
N PRO A 107 -16.50 -14.44 -4.17
CA PRO A 107 -16.99 -14.29 -5.54
C PRO A 107 -18.34 -13.55 -5.65
N GLN A 108 -19.24 -13.74 -4.69
CA GLN A 108 -20.55 -13.08 -4.66
C GLN A 108 -20.50 -11.56 -4.41
N LYS A 109 -19.33 -11.03 -4.02
CA LYS A 109 -19.08 -9.60 -3.86
C LYS A 109 -18.37 -8.98 -5.09
N LEU A 110 -18.21 -9.76 -6.16
CA LEU A 110 -17.63 -9.33 -7.44
C LEU A 110 -18.73 -9.32 -8.52
N PRO A 111 -18.65 -8.42 -9.51
CA PRO A 111 -19.61 -8.40 -10.61
C PRO A 111 -19.46 -9.64 -11.50
N ALA A 112 -20.49 -10.50 -11.52
CA ALA A 112 -20.47 -11.76 -12.26
C ALA A 112 -20.47 -11.61 -13.80
N HIS A 113 -20.83 -10.43 -14.32
CA HIS A 113 -20.95 -10.18 -15.76
C HIS A 113 -19.64 -9.68 -16.41
N LEU A 114 -18.64 -9.32 -15.60
CA LEU A 114 -17.36 -8.79 -16.08
C LEU A 114 -16.28 -9.87 -16.06
N LYS A 115 -15.35 -9.79 -17.03
CA LYS A 115 -14.16 -10.64 -17.03
C LYS A 115 -13.23 -10.24 -15.89
N VAL A 116 -12.43 -11.19 -15.41
CA VAL A 116 -11.53 -10.96 -14.27
C VAL A 116 -10.08 -10.96 -14.74
N VAL A 117 -9.37 -9.87 -14.49
CA VAL A 117 -7.91 -9.79 -14.57
C VAL A 117 -7.39 -9.72 -13.15
N ARG A 118 -6.75 -10.79 -12.68
CA ARG A 118 -6.20 -10.86 -11.33
C ARG A 118 -4.69 -10.65 -11.38
N ALA A 119 -4.17 -9.76 -10.55
CA ALA A 119 -2.73 -9.55 -10.46
C ALA A 119 -2.04 -10.78 -9.87
N GLN A 120 -0.94 -11.19 -10.49
CA GLN A 120 -0.12 -12.31 -10.06
C GLN A 120 1.36 -11.93 -10.14
N LYS A 121 2.16 -12.48 -9.22
CA LYS A 121 3.58 -12.15 -9.05
C LYS A 121 4.45 -12.68 -10.20
N ASP A 122 4.04 -13.78 -10.83
CA ASP A 122 4.74 -14.45 -11.92
C ASP A 122 4.52 -13.78 -13.29
N LEU A 123 3.58 -12.83 -13.40
CA LEU A 123 3.32 -12.12 -14.65
C LEU A 123 4.36 -11.01 -14.93
N THR A 124 4.92 -10.39 -13.91
CA THR A 124 5.95 -9.35 -14.06
C THR A 124 6.72 -9.15 -12.76
N ASP A 125 7.97 -8.75 -12.86
CA ASP A 125 8.81 -8.34 -11.73
C ASP A 125 8.59 -6.87 -11.30
N ASN A 126 7.81 -6.09 -12.07
CA ASN A 126 7.54 -4.68 -11.79
C ASN A 126 6.03 -4.41 -11.71
N ILE A 127 5.58 -3.96 -10.53
CA ILE A 127 4.17 -3.61 -10.29
C ILE A 127 3.66 -2.50 -11.22
N PHE A 128 4.53 -1.59 -11.66
CA PHE A 128 4.14 -0.48 -12.53
C PHE A 128 3.76 -0.91 -13.94
N ASP A 129 4.13 -2.13 -14.37
CA ASP A 129 3.67 -2.67 -15.66
C ASP A 129 2.13 -2.87 -15.69
N TYR A 130 1.50 -2.98 -14.51
CA TYR A 130 0.04 -3.06 -14.41
C TYR A 130 -0.67 -1.72 -14.63
N CYS A 131 0.03 -0.59 -14.73
CA CYS A 131 -0.63 0.72 -14.82
C CYS A 131 -1.63 0.81 -15.98
N THR A 132 -1.30 0.31 -17.18
CA THR A 132 -2.25 0.28 -18.31
C THR A 132 -3.45 -0.66 -18.04
N VAL A 133 -3.23 -1.79 -17.38
CA VAL A 133 -4.31 -2.74 -17.00
C VAL A 133 -5.25 -2.11 -15.97
N ILE A 134 -4.70 -1.37 -15.01
CA ILE A 134 -5.45 -0.64 -13.99
C ILE A 134 -6.28 0.47 -14.62
N GLU A 135 -5.67 1.27 -15.52
CA GLU A 135 -6.32 2.42 -16.14
C GLU A 135 -7.53 2.04 -17.00
N ARG A 136 -7.46 0.87 -17.66
CA ARG A 136 -8.49 0.37 -18.58
C ARG A 136 -9.54 -0.55 -17.93
N ALA A 137 -9.37 -0.91 -16.67
CA ALA A 137 -10.37 -1.72 -15.96
C ALA A 137 -11.67 -0.92 -15.75
N GLU A 138 -12.81 -1.59 -15.80
CA GLU A 138 -14.12 -0.98 -15.50
C GLU A 138 -14.31 -0.81 -13.99
N GLU A 139 -13.90 -1.82 -13.21
CA GLU A 139 -13.88 -1.76 -11.74
C GLU A 139 -12.53 -2.30 -11.20
N ILE A 140 -12.10 -1.75 -10.07
CA ILE A 140 -10.90 -2.18 -9.35
C ILE A 140 -11.33 -2.72 -8.00
N HIS A 141 -10.97 -3.97 -7.70
CA HIS A 141 -11.25 -4.64 -6.45
C HIS A 141 -9.94 -5.04 -5.77
N VAL A 142 -9.67 -4.48 -4.61
CA VAL A 142 -8.41 -4.71 -3.89
C VAL A 142 -8.66 -4.96 -2.40
N VAL A 143 -7.75 -5.67 -1.75
CA VAL A 143 -7.59 -5.54 -0.29
C VAL A 143 -6.65 -4.37 0.03
N ASP A 144 -6.50 -4.00 1.30
CA ASP A 144 -5.48 -3.03 1.74
C ASP A 144 -4.07 -3.56 1.38
N SER A 145 -3.60 -3.20 0.17
CA SER A 145 -2.45 -3.81 -0.50
C SER A 145 -1.66 -2.78 -1.30
N VAL A 146 -0.50 -3.19 -1.81
CA VAL A 146 0.34 -2.31 -2.64
C VAL A 146 -0.39 -1.80 -3.89
N PHE A 147 -1.25 -2.61 -4.50
CA PHE A 147 -2.06 -2.18 -5.65
C PHE A 147 -3.11 -1.13 -5.28
N MET A 148 -3.69 -1.20 -4.08
CA MET A 148 -4.54 -0.13 -3.57
C MET A 148 -3.77 1.20 -3.51
N PHE A 149 -2.55 1.19 -2.94
CA PHE A 149 -1.72 2.40 -2.87
C PHE A 149 -1.34 2.92 -4.26
N LEU A 150 -0.96 2.03 -5.17
CA LEU A 150 -0.66 2.38 -6.56
C LEU A 150 -1.87 3.07 -7.21
N VAL A 151 -3.05 2.46 -7.14
CA VAL A 151 -4.28 3.00 -7.72
C VAL A 151 -4.62 4.35 -7.10
N ASP A 152 -4.53 4.51 -5.79
CA ASP A 152 -4.87 5.76 -5.10
C ASP A 152 -3.91 6.92 -5.47
N CYS A 153 -2.64 6.60 -5.75
CA CYS A 153 -1.62 7.60 -6.10
C CYS A 153 -1.47 7.86 -7.60
N LEU A 154 -1.78 6.88 -8.46
CA LEU A 154 -1.55 6.97 -9.90
C LEU A 154 -2.41 8.09 -10.53
N PRO A 155 -1.79 9.04 -11.26
CA PRO A 155 -2.51 10.10 -11.94
C PRO A 155 -3.05 9.59 -13.28
N TYR A 156 -4.31 9.16 -13.29
CA TYR A 156 -5.03 8.80 -14.51
C TYR A 156 -6.49 9.24 -14.44
N GLN A 157 -7.11 9.38 -15.60
CA GLN A 157 -8.48 9.84 -15.74
C GLN A 157 -9.36 8.70 -16.24
N ASN A 158 -10.15 8.14 -15.34
CA ASN A 158 -11.23 7.22 -15.67
C ASN A 158 -12.40 7.52 -14.70
N PRO A 159 -13.20 8.57 -14.98
CA PRO A 159 -14.20 9.07 -14.03
C PRO A 159 -15.35 8.09 -13.77
N THR A 160 -15.54 7.11 -14.64
CA THR A 160 -16.56 6.07 -14.51
C THR A 160 -16.07 4.82 -13.78
N GLN A 161 -14.75 4.69 -13.55
CA GLN A 161 -14.18 3.53 -12.88
C GLN A 161 -14.58 3.49 -11.41
N LYS A 162 -15.09 2.34 -10.97
CA LYS A 162 -15.43 2.11 -9.56
C LYS A 162 -14.26 1.48 -8.83
N LEU A 163 -14.02 1.93 -7.61
CA LEU A 163 -12.89 1.51 -6.78
C LEU A 163 -13.42 0.87 -5.50
N PHE A 164 -13.07 -0.40 -5.25
CA PHE A 164 -13.57 -1.19 -4.12
C PHE A 164 -12.43 -1.69 -3.25
N ILE A 165 -12.58 -1.55 -1.93
CA ILE A 165 -11.70 -2.17 -0.93
C ILE A 165 -12.47 -3.24 -0.16
N HIS A 166 -12.01 -4.48 -0.22
CA HIS A 166 -12.62 -5.64 0.44
C HIS A 166 -11.99 -5.88 1.82
N ARG A 167 -12.32 -5.06 2.82
CA ARG A 167 -11.77 -5.18 4.18
C ARG A 167 -12.29 -6.39 4.95
N TYR A 168 -13.44 -6.95 4.59
CA TYR A 168 -13.87 -8.26 5.11
C TYR A 168 -12.86 -9.38 4.78
N ALA A 169 -12.16 -9.27 3.65
CA ALA A 169 -11.18 -10.27 3.23
C ALA A 169 -9.85 -10.09 3.96
N ARG A 170 -9.49 -8.84 4.32
CA ARG A 170 -8.28 -8.52 5.10
C ARG A 170 -8.59 -7.47 6.14
N SER A 171 -8.87 -7.91 7.36
CA SER A 171 -9.09 -7.01 8.49
C SER A 171 -7.76 -6.44 8.99
N ASN A 172 -7.70 -5.12 9.12
CA ASN A 172 -6.59 -4.39 9.71
C ASN A 172 -7.11 -3.52 10.87
N PRO A 173 -6.37 -3.37 11.97
CA PRO A 173 -6.74 -2.45 13.03
C PRO A 173 -6.74 -1.00 12.51
N PRO A 174 -7.55 -0.09 13.09
CA PRO A 174 -7.73 1.27 12.57
C PRO A 174 -6.43 2.05 12.31
N TRP A 175 -5.43 1.92 13.17
CA TRP A 175 -4.15 2.60 13.03
C TRP A 175 -3.29 2.07 11.86
N ARG A 176 -3.59 0.89 11.30
CA ARG A 176 -2.95 0.36 10.08
C ARG A 176 -3.74 0.71 8.81
N LEU A 177 -4.94 1.25 8.93
CA LEU A 177 -5.74 1.57 7.76
C LEU A 177 -5.09 2.71 6.96
N PRO A 178 -5.04 2.57 5.62
CA PRO A 178 -4.47 3.57 4.76
C PRO A 178 -5.32 4.84 4.72
N ILE A 179 -4.68 5.97 4.47
CA ILE A 179 -5.40 7.22 4.18
C ILE A 179 -5.52 7.35 2.67
N LEU A 180 -6.77 7.43 2.19
CA LEU A 180 -7.09 7.38 0.76
C LEU A 180 -7.51 8.76 0.25
N LYS A 181 -7.22 9.04 -1.03
CA LYS A 181 -7.62 10.29 -1.69
C LYS A 181 -8.74 10.08 -2.69
N LYS A 182 -8.78 8.93 -3.38
CA LYS A 182 -9.84 8.63 -4.35
C LYS A 182 -11.12 8.17 -3.64
N ASN A 183 -12.23 8.20 -4.37
CA ASN A 183 -13.55 7.82 -3.86
C ASN A 183 -13.69 6.28 -3.85
N TRP A 184 -13.15 5.64 -2.81
CA TRP A 184 -13.22 4.19 -2.62
C TRP A 184 -14.52 3.76 -1.93
N ILE A 185 -15.13 2.69 -2.42
CA ILE A 185 -16.23 1.97 -1.77
C ILE A 185 -15.62 0.89 -0.88
N ILE A 186 -15.85 0.98 0.44
CA ILE A 186 -15.31 0.04 1.41
C ILE A 186 -16.36 -1.04 1.70
N LEU A 187 -15.97 -2.31 1.57
CA LEU A 187 -16.78 -3.48 1.86
C LEU A 187 -16.23 -4.16 3.12
N GLU A 188 -17.04 -4.19 4.18
CA GLU A 188 -16.74 -4.78 5.49
C GLU A 188 -17.45 -6.11 5.74
#